data_AF-A0A3N2GVF0-F1
#
_entry.id   AF-A0A3N2GVF0-F1
#
_cell.length_a   1.000
_cell.length_b   1.000
_cell.length_c   1.000
_cell.angle_alpha   90.00
_cell.angle_beta   90.00
_cell.angle_gamma   90.00
#
_symmetry.space_group_name_H-M   'P 1'
#
loop_
_entity.id
_entity.type
_entity.pdbx_description
1 polymer ?
#
loop_
_entity_poly.entity_id
_entity_poly.type
_entity_poly.pdbx_seq_one_letter_code
_entity_poly.pdbx_strand_id
1 'polypeptide(L)' 'MSRRVAWFLLAFGIWSWVIWITFVKNLWASENSWGPDGSATGFFVVHLILAIVSFTLGTIIGIIGWRGLRTKHPEKVDA' A
#
# COMPACT_ATOMS: atom_id res chain seq x y z
N MET A 1 -2.28 -20.07 -7.09
CA MET A 1 -2.58 -18.67 -7.47
C MET A 1 -2.25 -18.50 -8.93
N SER A 2 -3.15 -17.94 -9.75
CA SER A 2 -2.86 -17.75 -11.18
C SER A 2 -1.89 -16.59 -11.40
N ARG A 3 -1.11 -16.65 -12.49
CA ARG A 3 -0.15 -15.58 -12.84
C ARG A 3 -0.82 -14.23 -13.06
N ARG A 4 -2.08 -14.23 -13.56
CA ARG A 4 -2.90 -13.01 -13.73
C ARG A 4 -3.23 -12.37 -12.38
N VAL A 5 -3.66 -13.17 -11.40
CA VAL A 5 -3.94 -12.68 -10.04
C VAL A 5 -2.65 -12.17 -9.38
N ALA A 6 -1.51 -12.83 -9.59
CA ALA A 6 -0.23 -12.38 -9.08
C ALA A 6 0.18 -10.99 -9.57
N TRP A 7 0.06 -10.75 -10.88
CA TRP A 7 0.27 -9.43 -11.45
C TRP A 7 -0.72 -8.39 -10.92
N PHE A 8 -2.00 -8.75 -10.80
CA PHE A 8 -3.01 -7.86 -10.24
C PHE A 8 -2.66 -7.43 -8.81
N LEU A 9 -2.33 -8.37 -7.92
CA LEU A 9 -1.96 -8.05 -6.53
C LEU A 9 -0.69 -7.21 -6.44
N LEU A 10 0.31 -7.50 -7.28
CA LEU A 10 1.54 -6.69 -7.32
C LEU A 10 1.25 -5.26 -7.78
N ALA A 11 0.50 -5.10 -8.88
CA ALA A 11 0.11 -3.79 -9.40
C ALA A 11 -0.74 -3.02 -8.37
N PHE A 12 -1.66 -3.69 -7.70
CA PHE A 12 -2.47 -3.11 -6.63
C PHE A 12 -1.60 -2.63 -5.45
N GLY A 13 -0.60 -3.40 -5.03
CA GLY A 13 0.33 -3.00 -3.98
C GLY A 13 1.12 -1.73 -4.36
N ILE A 14 1.64 -1.67 -5.59
CA ILE A 14 2.36 -0.49 -6.10
C ILE A 14 1.43 0.72 -6.20
N TRP A 15 0.22 0.54 -6.73
CA TRP A 15 -0.78 1.60 -6.80
C TRP A 15 -1.15 2.13 -5.42
N SER A 16 -1.33 1.24 -4.45
CA SER A 16 -1.60 1.59 -3.05
C SER A 16 -0.49 2.48 -2.48
N TRP A 17 0.78 2.17 -2.75
CA TRP A 17 1.90 3.04 -2.35
C TRP A 17 1.77 4.46 -2.91
N VAL A 18 1.47 4.59 -4.21
CA VAL A 18 1.30 5.90 -4.86
C VAL A 18 0.19 6.70 -4.18
N ILE A 19 -0.97 6.08 -3.92
CA ILE A 19 -2.10 6.73 -3.26
C ILE A 19 -1.72 7.20 -1.86
N TRP A 20 -1.18 6.32 -1.01
CA TRP A 20 -0.94 6.65 0.40
C TRP A 20 0.22 7.62 0.60
N ILE A 21 1.28 7.55 -0.22
CA ILE A 21 2.36 8.54 -0.18
C ILE A 21 1.83 9.92 -0.58
N THR A 22 1.04 9.99 -1.65
CA THR A 22 0.44 11.26 -2.11
C THR A 22 -0.54 11.80 -1.06
N PHE A 23 -1.36 10.92 -0.48
CA PHE A 23 -2.29 11.28 0.58
C PHE A 23 -1.58 11.84 1.81
N VAL A 24 -0.51 11.20 2.30
CA VAL A 24 0.24 11.69 3.47
C VAL A 24 0.90 13.04 3.18
N LYS A 25 1.42 13.27 1.97
CA LYS A 25 1.95 14.59 1.58
C LYS A 25 0.86 15.67 1.63
N ASN A 26 -0.32 15.37 1.11
CA ASN A 26 -1.44 16.31 1.11
C ASN A 26 -2.03 16.49 2.52
N LEU A 27 -2.06 15.44 3.32
CA LEU A 27 -2.46 15.49 4.73
C LEU A 27 -1.52 16.43 5.49
N TRP A 28 -0.22 16.29 5.32
CA TRP A 28 0.76 17.15 6.00
C TRP A 28 0.64 18.62 5.59
N ALA A 29 0.24 18.90 4.35
CA ALA A 29 0.05 20.26 3.83
C ALA A 29 -1.35 20.84 4.09
N SER A 30 -2.27 20.09 4.70
CA SER A 30 -3.65 20.52 4.91
C SER A 30 -3.78 21.52 6.06
N GLU A 31 -4.60 22.55 5.88
CA GLU A 31 -4.95 23.51 6.94
C GLU A 31 -5.66 22.84 8.13
N ASN A 32 -6.31 21.69 7.89
CA ASN A 32 -7.00 20.94 8.95
C ASN A 32 -6.05 20.12 9.84
N SER A 33 -4.77 20.02 9.49
CA SER A 33 -3.84 19.09 10.14
C SER A 33 -3.08 19.69 11.31
N TRP A 34 -2.99 21.01 11.39
CA TRP A 34 -2.21 21.73 12.38
C TRP A 34 -3.07 22.76 13.11
N GLY A 35 -2.99 22.77 14.43
CA GLY A 35 -3.61 23.80 15.26
C GLY A 35 -2.87 25.14 15.16
N PRO A 36 -3.45 26.24 15.68
CA PRO A 36 -2.81 27.55 15.72
C PRO A 36 -1.48 27.58 16.47
N ASP A 37 -1.28 26.65 17.41
CA ASP A 37 -0.08 26.43 18.20
C ASP A 37 0.91 25.44 17.55
N GLY A 38 0.61 24.95 16.34
CA GLY A 38 1.39 23.94 15.64
C GLY A 38 1.16 22.50 16.12
N SER A 39 0.22 22.28 17.04
CA SER A 39 -0.13 20.92 17.51
C SER A 39 -0.81 20.10 16.41
N ALA A 40 -0.59 18.78 16.40
CA ALA A 40 -1.29 17.89 15.48
C ALA A 40 -2.77 17.76 15.86
N THR A 41 -3.67 18.00 14.91
CA THR A 41 -5.11 17.89 15.15
C THR A 41 -5.56 16.42 15.20
N GLY A 42 -6.75 16.17 15.77
CA GLY A 42 -7.38 14.85 15.70
C GLY A 42 -7.61 14.39 14.24
N PHE A 43 -7.91 15.32 13.33
CA PHE A 43 -8.00 15.04 11.90
C PHE A 43 -6.68 14.47 11.36
N PHE A 44 -5.54 15.11 11.66
CA PHE A 44 -4.24 14.61 11.24
C PHE A 44 -3.94 13.23 11.81
N VAL A 45 -4.09 13.06 13.12
CA VAL A 45 -3.72 11.81 13.82
C VAL A 45 -4.51 10.61 13.30
N VAL A 46 -5.84 10.72 13.21
CA VAL A 46 -6.69 9.63 12.73
C VAL A 46 -6.32 9.23 11.30
N HIS A 47 -6.19 10.21 10.41
CA HIS A 47 -5.90 9.94 9.01
C HIS A 47 -4.48 9.43 8.79
N LEU A 48 -3.49 9.88 9.57
CA LEU A 48 -2.14 9.35 9.50
C LEU A 48 -2.09 7.88 9.92
N ILE A 49 -2.77 7.52 11.00
CA ILE A 49 -2.87 6.12 11.45
C ILE A 49 -3.55 5.27 10.36
N LEU A 50 -4.68 5.72 9.81
CA LEU A 50 -5.38 5.04 8.72
C LEU A 50 -4.47 4.86 7.49
N ALA A 51 -3.69 5.88 7.14
CA ALA A 51 -2.74 5.81 6.03
C ALA A 51 -1.63 4.79 6.29
N ILE A 52 -1.06 4.74 7.50
CA ILE A 52 -0.02 3.77 7.87
C ILE A 52 -0.55 2.34 7.80
N VAL A 53 -1.71 2.08 8.38
CA VAL A 53 -2.34 0.74 8.35
C VAL A 53 -2.61 0.34 6.90
N SER A 54 -3.21 1.23 6.11
CA SER A 54 -3.58 0.92 4.73
C SER A 54 -2.36 0.74 3.81
N PHE A 55 -1.31 1.54 4.00
CA PHE A 55 -0.03 1.38 3.31
C PHE A 55 0.63 0.04 3.65
N THR A 56 0.58 -0.36 4.92
CA THR A 56 1.09 -1.67 5.37
C THR A 56 0.34 -2.81 4.71
N LEU A 57 -1.00 -2.76 4.69
CA LEU A 57 -1.83 -3.76 4.00
C LEU A 57 -1.53 -3.81 2.50
N GLY A 58 -1.40 -2.65 1.83
CA GLY A 58 -1.00 -2.57 0.44
C GLY A 58 0.37 -3.20 0.16
N THR A 59 1.33 -2.99 1.07
CA THR A 59 2.66 -3.61 1.02
C THR A 59 2.58 -5.12 1.13
N ILE A 60 1.81 -5.64 2.09
CA ILE A 60 1.60 -7.09 2.26
C ILE A 60 0.99 -7.70 1.00
N ILE A 61 -0.03 -7.06 0.43
CA ILE A 61 -0.66 -7.49 -0.83
C ILE A 61 0.36 -7.52 -1.98
N GLY A 62 1.18 -6.48 -2.12
CA GLY A 62 2.25 -6.42 -3.11
C GLY A 62 3.28 -7.55 -2.94
N ILE A 63 3.68 -7.85 -1.70
CA ILE A 63 4.57 -8.98 -1.38
C ILE A 63 3.94 -10.32 -1.76
N ILE A 64 2.65 -10.52 -1.49
CA ILE A 64 1.92 -11.74 -1.90
C ILE A 64 1.92 -11.88 -3.43
N GLY A 65 1.61 -10.79 -4.16
CA GLY A 65 1.70 -10.74 -5.62
C GLY A 65 3.08 -11.12 -6.14
N TRP A 66 4.12 -10.49 -5.59
CA TRP A 66 5.53 -10.76 -5.93
C TRP A 66 5.94 -12.21 -5.68
N ARG A 67 5.57 -12.77 -4.52
CA ARG A 67 5.82 -14.19 -4.20
C ARG A 67 5.12 -15.10 -5.20
N GLY A 68 3.86 -14.82 -5.54
CA GLY A 68 3.11 -15.59 -6.54
C GLY A 68 3.71 -15.56 -7.95
N LEU A 69 4.46 -14.51 -8.32
CA LEU A 69 5.22 -14.45 -9.58
C LEU A 69 6.55 -15.21 -9.51
N ARG A 70 7.15 -15.32 -8.32
CA ARG A 70 8.41 -16.03 -8.09
C ARG A 70 8.26 -17.54 -7.94
N THR A 71 7.06 -18.03 -7.64
CA THR A 71 6.78 -19.47 -7.59
C THR A 71 6.87 -20.05 -9.01
N LYS A 72 8.03 -20.59 -9.36
CA LYS A 72 8.19 -21.43 -10.56
C LYS A 72 7.41 -22.71 -10.29
N HIS A 73 6.32 -22.94 -11.02
CA HIS A 73 5.84 -24.31 -11.18
C HIS A 73 6.98 -25.03 -11.92
N PRO A 74 7.63 -26.08 -11.37
CA PRO A 74 8.33 -27.00 -12.24
C PRO A 74 7.28 -27.48 -13.24
N GLU A 75 7.49 -27.14 -14.50
CA GLU A 75 6.91 -27.88 -15.59
C GLU A 75 7.20 -29.35 -15.30
N LYS A 76 6.15 -30.17 -15.26
CA LYS A 76 6.34 -31.61 -15.19
C LYS A 76 7.11 -31.98 -16.46
N VAL A 77 8.41 -32.26 -16.30
CA VAL A 77 9.22 -32.92 -17.29
C VAL A 77 8.73 -34.37 -17.31
N ASP A 78 7.58 -34.61 -17.95
CA ASP A 78 7.04 -35.94 -18.22
C ASP A 78 6.60 -35.96 -19.69
N ALA A 79 7.54 -36.29 -20.59
CA ALA A 79 7.39 -37.16 -21.77
C ALA A 79 8.73 -37.28 -22.50
#